data_AF-A0A535FMW5-F1
#
_entry.id   AF-A0A535FMW5-F1
#
_cell.length_a   1.000
_cell.length_b   1.000
_cell.length_c   1.000
_cell.angle_alpha   90.00
_cell.angle_beta   90.00
_cell.angle_gamma   90.00
#
_symmetry.space_group_name_H-M   'P 1'
#
loop_
_entity.id
_entity.type
_entity.pdbx_description
1 polymer ?
#
loop_
_entity_poly.entity_id
_entity_poly.type
_entity_poly.pdbx_seq_one_letter_code
_entity_poly.pdbx_strand_id
1 'polypeptide(L)'
;MAQLAVNTSSFHLKRSAYWRAMVLGVLILSSLFLCCILALGTSLWLWRTYAHNFTPYLKWQDALVALLSFIAFLSLGGKILVARFLYAVHCGYTRGMVTLTGSNALTVCDLSPLNLASVFWMMHSSFWCFVAALLGLSPAILIGWTVHLAHPVWSVVATGVAILLSIAGLVVSVVALVFILVGCFGAVSFTRKLGAPQLYQLSHQTVLRIDDFVLTIIHPGAPETMVDLSLLAKDDQHKLLALLHDHWINAEQVWNPTLGEEIAAALREAEERSLVLV
;
A
#
# COMPACT_ATOMS: atom_id res chain seq x y z
N MET A 1 9.27 -46.00 -2.53
CA MET A 1 8.10 -45.21 -2.98
C MET A 1 8.58 -43.79 -3.25
N ALA A 2 9.01 -43.52 -4.48
CA ALA A 2 9.44 -42.21 -4.93
C ALA A 2 8.28 -41.61 -5.75
N GLN A 3 7.50 -40.73 -5.13
CA GLN A 3 6.53 -39.93 -5.86
C GLN A 3 7.29 -38.83 -6.61
N LEU A 4 7.06 -38.76 -7.92
CA LEU A 4 7.55 -37.75 -8.84
C LEU A 4 7.44 -36.36 -8.20
N ALA A 5 8.57 -35.69 -7.99
CA ALA A 5 8.58 -34.25 -7.87
C ALA A 5 8.04 -33.70 -9.19
N VAL A 6 6.78 -33.26 -9.19
CA VAL A 6 6.22 -32.43 -10.27
C VAL A 6 7.21 -31.29 -10.49
N ASN A 7 7.78 -31.18 -11.70
CA ASN A 7 8.82 -30.21 -12.04
C ASN A 7 8.41 -28.81 -11.52
N THR A 8 8.99 -28.41 -10.40
CA THR A 8 8.68 -27.15 -9.73
C THR A 8 9.89 -26.26 -9.89
N SER A 9 9.74 -25.18 -10.67
CA SER A 9 10.79 -24.21 -10.92
C SER A 9 10.50 -22.93 -10.14
N SER A 10 11.43 -22.51 -9.29
CA SER A 10 11.34 -21.28 -8.50
C SER A 10 12.28 -20.21 -9.07
N PHE A 11 11.77 -18.99 -9.21
CA PHE A 11 12.51 -17.84 -9.73
C PHE A 11 12.65 -16.80 -8.65
N HIS A 12 13.87 -16.32 -8.42
CA HIS A 12 14.23 -15.56 -7.24
C HIS A 12 14.39 -14.06 -7.53
N LEU A 13 14.13 -13.27 -6.49
CA LEU A 13 14.36 -11.83 -6.50
C LEU A 13 15.86 -11.53 -6.65
N LYS A 14 16.21 -10.58 -7.53
CA LYS A 14 17.58 -10.11 -7.70
C LYS A 14 18.13 -9.53 -6.40
N ARG A 15 19.38 -9.87 -6.06
CA ARG A 15 20.06 -9.40 -4.85
C ARG A 15 20.05 -7.87 -4.71
N SER A 16 20.22 -7.11 -5.80
CA SER A 16 20.20 -5.65 -5.76
C SER A 16 18.80 -5.09 -5.46
N ALA A 17 17.75 -5.70 -6.03
CA ALA A 17 16.36 -5.32 -5.77
C ALA A 17 15.97 -5.63 -4.33
N TYR A 18 16.38 -6.80 -3.81
CA TYR A 18 16.23 -7.19 -2.41
C TYR A 18 16.84 -6.15 -1.47
N TRP A 19 18.13 -5.83 -1.64
CA TRP A 19 18.81 -4.89 -0.76
C TRP A 19 18.22 -3.49 -0.82
N ARG A 20 17.85 -3.01 -2.02
CA ARG A 20 17.18 -1.71 -2.18
C ARG A 20 15.85 -1.66 -1.43
N ALA A 21 15.00 -2.67 -1.59
CA ALA A 21 13.71 -2.76 -0.93
C ALA A 21 13.86 -2.90 0.59
N MET A 22 14.82 -3.70 1.05
CA MET A 22 15.13 -3.88 2.47
C MET A 22 15.62 -2.59 3.12
N VAL A 23 16.61 -1.91 2.53
CA VAL A 23 17.14 -0.64 3.07
C VAL A 23 16.04 0.41 3.14
N LEU A 24 15.28 0.58 2.05
CA LEU A 24 14.18 1.55 2.01
C LEU A 24 13.10 1.23 3.05
N GLY A 25 12.66 -0.04 3.13
CA GLY A 25 11.66 -0.46 4.09
C GLY A 25 12.13 -0.33 5.54
N VAL A 26 13.41 -0.61 5.84
CA VAL A 26 13.98 -0.42 7.19
C VAL A 26 14.07 1.07 7.55
N LEU A 27 14.46 1.94 6.61
CA LEU A 27 14.46 3.39 6.81
C LEU A 27 13.05 3.90 7.12
N ILE A 28 12.03 3.47 6.35
CA ILE A 28 10.64 3.82 6.62
C ILE A 28 10.21 3.26 7.99
N LEU A 29 10.49 2.00 8.28
CA LEU A 29 10.11 1.35 9.54
C LEU A 29 10.69 2.07 10.76
N SER A 30 11.97 2.43 10.72
CA SER A 30 12.66 3.17 11.78
C SER A 30 12.14 4.61 11.92
N SER A 31 11.87 5.31 10.81
CA SER A 31 11.24 6.62 10.81
C SER A 31 9.84 6.58 11.45
N LEU A 32 9.01 5.61 11.07
CA LEU A 32 7.68 5.42 11.67
C LEU A 32 7.75 5.01 13.14
N PHE A 33 8.79 4.27 13.54
CA PHE A 33 9.01 3.92 14.93
C PHE A 33 9.34 5.15 15.77
N LEU A 34 10.29 5.96 15.31
CA LEU A 34 10.65 7.22 15.96
C LEU A 34 9.46 8.18 16.03
N CYS A 35 8.74 8.35 14.92
CA CYS A 35 7.54 9.19 14.85
C CYS A 35 6.48 8.74 15.87
N CYS A 36 6.22 7.44 15.97
CA CYS A 36 5.30 6.87 16.94
C CYS A 36 5.70 7.17 18.40
N ILE A 37 6.98 7.01 18.74
CA ILE A 37 7.48 7.27 20.10
C ILE A 37 7.35 8.76 20.43
N LEU A 38 7.79 9.63 19.52
CA LEU A 38 7.71 11.08 19.72
C LEU A 38 6.27 11.54 19.85
N ALA A 39 5.37 11.06 19.00
CA ALA A 39 3.95 11.40 19.03
C ALA A 39 3.26 10.90 20.31
N LEU A 40 3.49 9.66 20.73
CA LEU A 40 2.94 9.15 21.99
C LEU A 40 3.52 9.88 23.20
N GLY A 41 4.83 10.10 23.23
CA GLY A 41 5.50 10.78 24.34
C GLY A 41 5.00 12.21 24.52
N THR A 42 4.90 12.96 23.42
CA THR A 42 4.35 14.33 23.42
C THR A 42 2.87 14.35 23.75
N SER A 43 2.07 13.40 23.24
CA SER A 43 0.65 13.29 23.59
C SER A 43 0.44 13.02 25.07
N LEU A 44 1.18 12.07 25.65
CA LEU A 44 1.10 11.75 27.09
C LEU A 44 1.60 12.88 27.97
N TRP A 45 2.64 13.59 27.54
CA TRP A 45 3.14 14.77 28.25
C TRP A 45 2.09 15.88 28.24
N LEU A 46 1.51 16.17 27.07
CA LEU A 46 0.49 17.21 26.91
C LEU A 46 -0.80 16.86 27.67
N TRP A 47 -1.18 15.57 27.73
CA TRP A 47 -2.31 15.11 28.53
C TRP A 47 -2.15 15.40 30.03
N ARG A 48 -0.91 15.51 30.53
CA ARG A 48 -0.64 15.79 31.96
C ARG A 48 -0.61 17.27 32.29
N THR A 49 -0.49 18.17 31.30
CA THR A 49 -0.26 19.59 31.56
C THR A 49 -1.53 20.40 31.77
N TYR A 50 -2.72 19.85 31.50
CA TYR A 50 -3.98 20.58 31.69
C TYR A 50 -5.17 19.66 32.03
N ALA A 51 -6.22 20.24 32.59
CA ALA A 51 -7.44 19.51 32.94
C ALA A 51 -8.37 19.36 31.73
N HIS A 52 -8.73 18.11 31.41
CA HIS A 52 -9.67 17.76 30.35
C HIS A 52 -11.12 17.91 30.81
N ASN A 53 -11.51 19.14 31.13
CA ASN A 53 -12.92 19.44 31.38
C ASN A 53 -13.67 19.40 30.05
N PHE A 54 -14.78 18.65 30.01
CA PHE A 54 -15.65 18.54 28.85
C PHE A 54 -16.22 19.92 28.51
N THR A 55 -15.87 20.44 27.33
CA THR A 55 -16.41 21.69 26.80
C THR A 55 -17.18 21.43 25.51
N PRO A 56 -18.26 22.18 25.23
CA PRO A 56 -19.05 22.02 24.01
C PRO A 56 -18.30 22.44 22.72
N TYR A 57 -17.10 23.00 22.84
CA TYR A 57 -16.21 23.35 21.74
C TYR A 57 -14.87 22.61 21.86
N LEU A 58 -14.23 22.36 20.72
CA LEU A 58 -12.93 21.70 20.64
C LEU A 58 -11.82 22.64 21.15
N LYS A 59 -11.16 22.31 22.26
CA LYS A 59 -9.98 23.08 22.70
C LYS A 59 -8.80 22.77 21.77
N TRP A 60 -7.98 23.77 21.49
CA TRP A 60 -6.76 23.58 20.69
C TRP A 60 -5.83 22.52 21.29
N GLN A 61 -5.81 22.38 22.62
CA GLN A 61 -5.03 21.37 23.33
C GLN A 61 -5.58 19.96 23.10
N ASP A 62 -6.91 19.79 23.17
CA ASP A 62 -7.56 18.49 22.90
C ASP A 62 -7.40 18.11 21.41
N ALA A 63 -7.48 19.09 20.50
CA ALA A 63 -7.20 18.90 19.07
C ALA A 63 -5.75 18.45 18.83
N LEU A 64 -4.79 19.06 19.54
CA LEU A 64 -3.37 18.72 19.43
C LEU A 64 -3.09 17.32 19.99
N VAL A 65 -3.64 16.97 21.15
CA VAL A 65 -3.57 15.62 21.71
C VAL A 65 -4.17 14.60 20.73
N ALA A 66 -5.35 14.89 20.18
CA ALA A 66 -6.03 14.01 19.24
C ALA A 66 -5.19 13.79 17.97
N LEU A 67 -4.59 14.87 17.43
CA LEU A 67 -3.68 14.81 16.29
C LEU A 67 -2.43 13.96 16.59
N LEU A 68 -1.78 14.17 17.73
CA LEU A 68 -0.60 13.39 18.13
C LEU A 68 -0.95 11.91 18.33
N SER A 69 -2.07 11.63 18.99
CA SER A 69 -2.57 10.26 19.17
C SER A 69 -2.89 9.60 17.83
N PHE A 70 -3.46 10.35 16.88
CA PHE A 70 -3.76 9.85 15.55
C PHE A 70 -2.49 9.60 14.71
N ILE A 71 -1.48 10.48 14.79
CA ILE A 71 -0.17 10.26 14.17
C ILE A 71 0.48 9.00 14.73
N ALA A 72 0.40 8.78 16.04
CA ALA A 72 0.91 7.56 16.66
C ALA A 72 0.19 6.30 16.14
N PHE A 73 -1.15 6.36 16.04
CA PHE A 73 -1.96 5.27 15.49
C PHE A 73 -1.60 4.96 14.03
N LEU A 74 -1.53 5.98 13.16
CA LEU A 74 -1.12 5.82 11.77
C LEU A 74 0.30 5.26 11.65
N SER A 75 1.22 5.76 12.46
CA SER A 75 2.61 5.28 12.50
C SER A 75 2.68 3.81 12.92
N LEU A 76 1.83 3.37 13.85
CA LEU A 76 1.72 1.98 14.25
C LEU A 76 1.18 1.09 13.12
N GLY A 77 0.09 1.50 12.48
CA GLY A 77 -0.49 0.78 11.34
C GLY A 77 0.49 0.68 10.16
N GLY A 78 1.16 1.78 9.83
CA GLY A 78 2.20 1.83 8.81
C GLY A 78 3.36 0.89 9.09
N LYS A 79 3.83 0.82 10.35
CA LYS A 79 4.88 -0.14 10.75
C LYS A 79 4.48 -1.59 10.47
N ILE A 80 3.24 -1.97 10.80
CA ILE A 80 2.74 -3.33 10.57
C ILE A 80 2.76 -3.66 9.08
N LEU A 81 2.31 -2.73 8.23
CA LEU A 81 2.31 -2.90 6.78
C LEU A 81 3.71 -3.03 6.20
N VAL A 82 4.62 -2.14 6.60
CA VAL A 82 6.02 -2.15 6.14
C VAL A 82 6.73 -3.42 6.61
N ALA A 83 6.53 -3.84 7.86
CA ALA A 83 7.09 -5.09 8.38
C ALA A 83 6.59 -6.31 7.59
N ARG A 84 5.30 -6.34 7.25
CA ARG A 84 4.73 -7.40 6.41
C ARG A 84 5.30 -7.39 4.99
N PHE A 85 5.48 -6.21 4.38
CA PHE A 85 6.14 -6.09 3.09
C PHE A 85 7.59 -6.60 3.14
N LEU A 86 8.36 -6.20 4.16
CA LEU A 86 9.74 -6.67 4.35
C LEU A 86 9.80 -8.20 4.52
N TYR A 87 8.84 -8.78 5.25
CA TYR A 87 8.72 -10.23 5.38
C TYR A 87 8.44 -10.88 4.02
N ALA A 88 7.51 -10.35 3.23
CA ALA A 88 7.21 -10.86 1.91
C ALA A 88 8.43 -10.78 0.97
N VAL A 89 9.15 -9.67 0.98
CA VAL A 89 10.40 -9.48 0.21
C VAL A 89 11.46 -10.50 0.60
N HIS A 90 11.61 -10.77 1.91
CA HIS A 90 12.52 -11.80 2.40
C HIS A 90 12.11 -13.21 1.97
N CYS A 91 10.81 -13.53 2.02
CA CYS A 91 10.28 -14.78 1.49
C CYS A 91 10.49 -14.91 -0.02
N GLY A 92 10.28 -13.85 -0.80
CA GLY A 92 10.54 -13.87 -2.24
C GLY A 92 12.00 -14.07 -2.61
N TYR A 93 12.91 -13.53 -1.81
CA TYR A 93 14.34 -13.76 -1.98
C TYR A 93 14.74 -15.20 -1.64
N THR A 94 14.24 -15.75 -0.53
CA THR A 94 14.65 -17.07 -0.02
C THR A 94 13.90 -18.24 -0.63
N ARG A 95 12.60 -18.09 -0.91
CA ARG A 95 11.69 -19.15 -1.38
C ARG A 95 11.25 -19.00 -2.84
N GLY A 96 11.58 -17.88 -3.47
CA GLY A 96 11.17 -17.56 -4.85
C GLY A 96 9.99 -16.59 -4.88
N MET A 97 10.03 -15.69 -5.86
CA MET A 97 8.98 -14.70 -6.14
C MET A 97 7.91 -15.29 -7.07
N VAL A 98 8.34 -16.10 -8.03
CA VAL A 98 7.48 -16.81 -8.98
C VAL A 98 7.81 -18.29 -8.87
N THR A 99 6.80 -19.15 -8.73
CA THR A 99 6.99 -20.60 -8.79
C THR A 99 6.06 -21.19 -9.83
N LEU A 100 6.64 -21.89 -10.81
CA LEU A 100 5.92 -22.68 -11.79
C LEU A 100 5.85 -24.12 -11.27
N THR A 101 4.65 -24.67 -11.11
CA THR A 101 4.43 -26.04 -10.63
C THR A 101 3.84 -26.87 -11.75
N GLY A 102 4.67 -27.70 -12.38
CA GLY A 102 4.29 -28.43 -13.59
C GLY A 102 3.99 -27.49 -14.75
N SER A 103 3.09 -27.90 -15.65
CA SER A 103 2.69 -27.12 -16.83
C SER A 103 1.48 -26.20 -16.60
N ASN A 104 0.75 -26.36 -15.50
CA ASN A 104 -0.62 -25.83 -15.37
C ASN A 104 -0.82 -24.87 -14.18
N ALA A 105 0.21 -24.62 -13.37
CA ALA A 105 0.07 -23.78 -12.17
C ALA A 105 1.22 -22.78 -12.04
N LEU A 106 0.86 -21.52 -11.86
CA LEU A 106 1.78 -20.41 -11.68
C LEU A 106 1.45 -19.71 -10.36
N THR A 107 2.35 -19.77 -9.39
CA THR A 107 2.22 -19.01 -8.14
C THR A 107 3.07 -17.76 -8.22
N VAL A 108 2.51 -16.60 -7.90
CA VAL A 108 3.24 -15.34 -7.91
C VAL A 108 3.03 -14.53 -6.64
N CYS A 109 4.11 -13.97 -6.12
CA CYS A 109 4.08 -12.96 -5.07
C CYS A 109 4.38 -11.58 -5.67
N ASP A 110 3.48 -10.63 -5.50
CA ASP A 110 3.78 -9.23 -5.82
C ASP A 110 4.71 -8.63 -4.75
N LEU A 111 5.94 -8.31 -5.17
CA LEU A 111 7.00 -7.73 -4.36
C LEU A 111 7.44 -6.36 -4.88
N SER A 112 6.58 -5.70 -5.67
CA SER A 112 6.89 -4.42 -6.27
C SER A 112 7.22 -3.35 -5.20
N PRO A 113 8.27 -2.53 -5.39
CA PRO A 113 8.55 -1.41 -4.49
C PRO A 113 7.42 -0.37 -4.50
N LEU A 114 6.53 -0.38 -5.50
CA LEU A 114 5.34 0.46 -5.53
C LEU A 114 4.40 0.18 -4.35
N ASN A 115 4.43 -1.02 -3.78
CA ASN A 115 3.66 -1.34 -2.58
C ASN A 115 4.06 -0.49 -1.37
N LEU A 116 5.33 -0.10 -1.23
CA LEU A 116 5.76 0.84 -0.18
C LEU A 116 5.21 2.25 -0.44
N ALA A 117 5.17 2.69 -1.70
CA ALA A 117 4.55 3.96 -2.08
C ALA A 117 3.05 3.96 -1.77
N SER A 118 2.34 2.86 -2.04
CA SER A 118 0.93 2.69 -1.70
C SER A 118 0.68 2.80 -0.20
N VAL A 119 1.53 2.19 0.64
CA VAL A 119 1.47 2.34 2.10
C VAL A 119 1.64 3.80 2.51
N PHE A 120 2.64 4.49 1.95
CA PHE A 120 2.86 5.91 2.23
C PHE A 120 1.65 6.78 1.86
N TRP A 121 1.11 6.61 0.66
CA TRP A 121 -0.07 7.35 0.20
C TRP A 121 -1.30 7.08 1.05
N MET A 122 -1.51 5.83 1.47
CA MET A 122 -2.60 5.47 2.38
C MET A 122 -2.48 6.21 3.73
N MET A 123 -1.28 6.25 4.31
CA MET A 123 -1.02 6.98 5.56
C MET A 123 -1.20 8.49 5.39
N HIS A 124 -0.65 9.05 4.31
CA HIS A 124 -0.73 10.47 3.98
C HIS A 124 -2.18 10.93 3.81
N SER A 125 -2.98 10.21 3.02
CA SER A 125 -4.40 10.50 2.83
C SER A 125 -5.18 10.40 4.14
N SER A 126 -4.89 9.39 4.97
CA SER A 126 -5.53 9.24 6.29
C SER A 126 -5.21 10.43 7.21
N PHE A 127 -3.95 10.89 7.22
CA PHE A 127 -3.51 12.07 7.97
C PHE A 127 -4.29 13.32 7.56
N TRP A 128 -4.35 13.61 6.25
CA TRP A 128 -5.05 14.81 5.76
C TRP A 128 -6.56 14.74 5.96
N CYS A 129 -7.18 13.56 5.85
CA CYS A 129 -8.59 13.39 6.22
C CYS A 129 -8.82 13.75 7.69
N PHE A 130 -7.93 13.32 8.59
CA PHE A 130 -8.07 13.66 10.01
C PHE A 130 -7.85 15.15 10.29
N VAL A 131 -6.87 15.77 9.64
CA VAL A 131 -6.66 17.22 9.70
C VAL A 131 -7.91 17.97 9.21
N ALA A 132 -8.49 17.55 8.09
CA ALA A 132 -9.74 18.13 7.58
C ALA A 132 -10.89 17.95 8.59
N ALA A 133 -10.98 16.81 9.27
CA ALA A 133 -11.98 16.58 10.31
C ALA A 133 -11.80 17.52 11.51
N LEU A 134 -10.56 17.77 11.95
CA LEU A 134 -10.29 18.75 13.01
C LEU A 134 -10.60 20.18 12.58
N LEU A 135 -10.22 20.56 11.36
CA LEU A 135 -10.50 21.89 10.82
C LEU A 135 -12.01 22.14 10.68
N GLY A 136 -12.78 21.14 10.27
CA GLY A 136 -14.24 21.22 10.21
C GLY A 136 -14.92 21.38 11.57
N LEU A 137 -14.26 20.95 12.66
CA LEU A 137 -14.76 21.15 14.03
C LEU A 137 -14.34 22.50 14.64
N SER A 138 -13.37 23.20 14.03
CA SER A 138 -12.86 24.48 14.54
C SER A 138 -13.89 25.62 14.60
N PRO A 139 -14.88 25.76 13.68
CA PRO A 139 -15.83 26.87 13.73
C PRO A 139 -16.75 26.85 14.97
N ALA A 140 -16.88 25.70 15.65
CA ALA A 140 -17.61 25.61 16.91
C ALA A 140 -16.98 26.49 18.01
N ILE A 141 -15.67 26.74 17.94
CA ILE A 141 -14.95 27.66 18.84
C ILE A 141 -15.38 29.10 18.59
N LEU A 142 -15.61 29.46 17.31
CA LEU A 142 -16.03 30.81 16.92
C LEU A 142 -17.42 31.15 17.47
N ILE A 143 -18.31 30.16 17.61
CA ILE A 143 -19.63 30.38 18.24
C ILE A 143 -19.45 30.89 19.68
N GLY A 144 -18.60 30.23 20.47
CA GLY A 144 -18.32 30.66 21.85
C GLY A 144 -17.74 32.08 21.93
N TRP A 145 -16.90 32.47 20.96
CA TRP A 145 -16.27 33.79 20.95
C TRP A 145 -17.21 34.91 20.49
N THR A 146 -18.07 34.62 19.52
CA THR A 146 -18.97 35.62 18.92
C THR A 146 -20.12 36.04 19.85
N VAL A 147 -20.48 35.19 20.81
CA VAL A 147 -21.48 35.48 21.85
C VAL A 147 -20.97 36.53 22.86
N HIS A 148 -19.65 36.70 22.99
CA HIS A 148 -19.04 37.65 23.93
C HIS A 148 -18.71 39.02 23.31
N LEU A 149 -19.14 39.30 22.07
CA LEU A 149 -18.92 40.59 21.42
C LEU A 149 -19.73 41.71 22.10
N ALA A 150 -19.07 42.82 22.43
CA ALA A 150 -19.68 43.93 23.17
C ALA A 150 -20.83 44.64 22.44
N HIS A 151 -20.86 44.57 21.10
CA HIS A 151 -21.89 45.22 20.29
C HIS A 151 -22.93 44.19 19.81
N PRO A 152 -24.24 44.37 20.13
CA PRO A 152 -25.26 43.34 19.93
C PRO A 152 -25.48 42.97 18.46
N VAL A 153 -25.47 43.97 17.56
CA VAL A 153 -25.62 43.73 16.10
C VAL A 153 -24.46 42.89 15.54
N TRP A 154 -23.23 43.16 15.97
CA TRP A 154 -22.05 42.42 15.53
C TRP A 154 -22.03 41.01 16.11
N SER A 155 -22.50 40.83 17.35
CA SER A 155 -22.68 39.51 17.95
C SER A 155 -23.64 38.65 17.11
N VAL A 156 -24.83 39.16 16.77
CA VAL A 156 -25.82 38.40 15.99
C VAL A 156 -25.29 38.01 14.61
N VAL A 157 -24.67 38.95 13.88
CA VAL A 157 -24.12 38.68 12.55
C VAL A 157 -22.96 37.68 12.62
N ALA A 158 -22.01 37.89 13.54
CA ALA A 158 -20.84 37.02 13.67
C ALA A 158 -21.22 35.62 14.15
N THR A 159 -22.17 35.48 15.08
CA THR A 159 -22.71 34.19 15.51
C THR A 159 -23.46 33.49 14.39
N GLY A 160 -24.26 34.20 13.59
CA GLY A 160 -24.93 33.64 12.41
C GLY A 160 -23.94 33.07 11.39
N VAL A 161 -22.87 33.82 11.07
CA VAL A 161 -21.79 33.36 10.19
C VAL A 161 -21.03 32.16 10.79
N ALA A 162 -20.73 32.19 12.09
CA ALA A 162 -20.08 31.08 12.79
C ALA A 162 -20.92 29.80 12.78
N ILE A 163 -22.25 29.91 12.90
CA ILE A 163 -23.18 28.77 12.80
C ILE A 163 -23.13 28.19 11.37
N LEU A 164 -23.22 29.03 10.34
CA LEU A 164 -23.14 28.56 8.94
C LEU A 164 -21.81 27.85 8.65
N LEU A 165 -20.70 28.42 9.10
CA LEU A 165 -19.37 27.80 9.01
C LEU A 165 -19.29 26.48 9.79
N SER A 166 -19.93 26.39 10.96
CA SER A 166 -19.96 25.17 11.77
C SER A 166 -20.76 24.05 11.12
N ILE A 167 -21.88 24.37 10.46
CA ILE A 167 -22.67 23.38 9.70
C ILE A 167 -21.83 22.85 8.53
N ALA A 168 -21.23 23.76 7.74
CA ALA A 168 -20.36 23.37 6.63
C ALA A 168 -19.15 22.54 7.10
N GLY A 169 -18.51 22.97 8.18
CA GLY A 169 -17.39 22.27 8.80
C GLY A 169 -17.78 20.87 9.30
N LEU A 170 -18.94 20.73 9.93
CA LEU A 170 -19.44 19.44 10.40
C LEU A 170 -19.68 18.46 9.25
N VAL A 171 -20.21 18.91 8.12
CA VAL A 171 -20.34 18.09 6.91
C VAL A 171 -18.97 17.59 6.44
N VAL A 172 -17.97 18.47 6.37
CA VAL A 172 -16.59 18.10 5.99
C VAL A 172 -16.00 17.09 6.98
N SER A 173 -16.19 17.28 8.28
CA SER A 173 -15.71 16.36 9.30
C SER A 173 -16.36 14.99 9.21
N VAL A 174 -17.67 14.92 8.98
CA VAL A 174 -18.39 13.64 8.82
C VAL A 174 -17.86 12.89 7.59
N VAL A 175 -17.74 13.56 6.45
CA VAL A 175 -17.24 12.95 5.21
C VAL A 175 -15.80 12.45 5.39
N ALA A 176 -14.93 13.25 6.01
CA ALA A 176 -13.55 12.87 6.26
C ALA A 176 -13.43 11.66 7.22
N LEU A 177 -14.26 11.60 8.26
CA LEU A 177 -14.31 10.45 9.18
C LEU A 177 -14.79 9.18 8.46
N VAL A 178 -15.78 9.29 7.57
CA VAL A 178 -16.22 8.16 6.75
C VAL A 178 -15.07 7.63 5.87
N PHE A 179 -14.28 8.52 5.25
CA PHE A 179 -13.11 8.09 4.49
C PHE A 179 -12.04 7.40 5.34
N ILE A 180 -11.82 7.84 6.57
CA ILE A 180 -10.91 7.16 7.50
C ILE A 180 -11.42 5.75 7.81
N LEU A 181 -12.72 5.59 8.11
CA LEU A 181 -13.32 4.28 8.41
C LEU A 181 -13.24 3.32 7.23
N VAL A 182 -13.62 3.77 6.02
CA VAL A 182 -13.48 3.00 4.78
C VAL A 182 -12.00 2.66 4.54
N GLY A 183 -11.11 3.61 4.79
CA GLY A 183 -9.65 3.42 4.72
C GLY A 183 -9.15 2.33 5.67
N CYS A 184 -9.68 2.23 6.89
CA CYS A 184 -9.33 1.15 7.83
C CYS A 184 -9.72 -0.24 7.30
N PHE A 185 -10.91 -0.39 6.71
CA PHE A 185 -11.31 -1.64 6.08
C PHE A 185 -10.43 -1.98 4.86
N GLY A 186 -10.12 -0.96 4.04
CA GLY A 186 -9.18 -1.07 2.94
C GLY A 186 -7.79 -1.51 3.40
N ALA A 187 -7.28 -0.94 4.49
CA ALA A 187 -5.97 -1.27 5.07
C ALA A 187 -5.91 -2.72 5.56
N VAL A 188 -6.96 -3.25 6.18
CA VAL A 188 -7.04 -4.66 6.60
C VAL A 188 -7.01 -5.59 5.38
N SER A 189 -7.80 -5.27 4.35
CA SER A 189 -7.83 -6.03 3.10
C SER A 189 -6.47 -6.00 2.39
N PHE A 190 -5.88 -4.80 2.27
CA PHE A 190 -4.57 -4.59 1.69
C PHE A 190 -3.48 -5.36 2.45
N THR A 191 -3.49 -5.29 3.79
CA THR A 191 -2.58 -6.08 4.63
C THR A 191 -2.66 -7.56 4.28
N ARG A 192 -3.86 -8.13 4.15
CA ARG A 192 -4.03 -9.55 3.81
C ARG A 192 -3.44 -9.91 2.45
N LYS A 193 -3.59 -9.04 1.46
CA LYS A 193 -3.12 -9.27 0.08
C LYS A 193 -1.63 -8.97 -0.13
N LEU A 194 -1.07 -8.06 0.67
CA LEU A 194 0.31 -7.61 0.54
C LEU A 194 1.29 -8.79 0.69
N GLY A 195 1.97 -9.10 -0.41
CA GLY A 195 2.95 -10.18 -0.48
C GLY A 195 2.38 -11.59 -0.31
N ALA A 196 1.06 -11.76 -0.44
CA ALA A 196 0.44 -13.07 -0.40
C ALA A 196 0.70 -13.82 -1.72
N PRO A 197 1.11 -15.10 -1.67
CA PRO A 197 1.26 -15.90 -2.88
C PRO A 197 -0.11 -16.12 -3.53
N GLN A 198 -0.21 -15.80 -4.81
CA GLN A 198 -1.41 -16.01 -5.61
C GLN A 198 -1.19 -17.15 -6.58
N LEU A 199 -2.03 -18.19 -6.47
CA LEU A 199 -1.99 -19.35 -7.35
C LEU A 199 -2.93 -19.14 -8.53
N TYR A 200 -2.38 -19.17 -9.74
CA TYR A 200 -3.11 -19.14 -10.99
C TYR A 200 -3.06 -20.50 -11.66
N GLN A 201 -4.22 -21.02 -12.05
CA GLN A 201 -4.29 -22.17 -12.94
C GLN A 201 -4.16 -21.65 -14.38
N LEU A 202 -3.15 -22.13 -15.10
CA LEU A 202 -2.96 -21.82 -16.51
C LEU A 202 -4.00 -22.63 -17.29
N SER A 203 -5.03 -21.94 -17.77
CA SER A 203 -6.17 -22.50 -18.51
C SER A 203 -6.52 -21.55 -19.66
N HIS A 204 -7.45 -21.93 -20.55
CA HIS A 204 -7.91 -21.08 -21.66
C HIS A 204 -8.48 -19.72 -21.25
N GLN A 205 -8.86 -19.57 -19.99
CA GLN A 205 -9.39 -18.32 -19.47
C GLN A 205 -8.31 -17.43 -18.85
N THR A 206 -7.08 -17.93 -18.76
CA THR A 206 -5.94 -17.20 -18.20
C THR A 206 -5.23 -16.46 -19.32
N VAL A 207 -5.26 -15.14 -19.25
CA VAL A 207 -4.50 -14.27 -20.16
C VAL A 207 -3.22 -13.87 -19.45
N LEU A 208 -2.09 -14.31 -20.01
CA LEU A 208 -0.77 -13.78 -19.68
C LEU A 208 -0.43 -12.72 -20.72
N ARG A 209 0.08 -11.58 -20.30
CA ARG A 209 0.54 -10.50 -21.18
C ARG A 209 1.86 -9.95 -20.66
N ILE A 210 2.80 -9.65 -21.55
CA ILE A 210 4.06 -9.01 -21.18
C ILE A 210 4.16 -7.67 -21.91
N ASP A 211 3.97 -6.58 -21.18
CA ASP A 211 4.19 -5.22 -21.68
C ASP A 211 5.28 -4.53 -20.84
N ASP A 212 6.22 -3.83 -21.46
CA ASP A 212 7.25 -3.04 -20.76
C ASP A 212 7.97 -3.81 -19.62
N PHE A 213 8.27 -5.10 -19.83
CA PHE A 213 8.86 -6.00 -18.82
C PHE A 213 7.97 -6.32 -17.61
N VAL A 214 6.68 -6.05 -17.69
CA VAL A 214 5.69 -6.39 -16.67
C VAL A 214 4.86 -7.57 -17.16
N LEU A 215 4.97 -8.71 -16.46
CA LEU A 215 4.11 -9.86 -16.66
C LEU A 215 2.77 -9.62 -15.94
N THR A 216 1.72 -9.45 -16.72
CA THR A 216 0.35 -9.29 -16.25
C THR A 216 -0.39 -10.61 -16.39
N ILE A 217 -1.03 -11.05 -15.29
CA ILE A 217 -1.77 -12.30 -15.21
C ILE A 217 -3.23 -11.97 -14.90
N ILE A 218 -4.11 -12.32 -15.84
CA ILE A 218 -5.56 -12.12 -15.73
C ILE A 218 -6.23 -13.50 -15.75
N HIS A 219 -7.02 -13.82 -14.73
CA HIS A 219 -7.80 -15.05 -14.67
C HIS A 219 -9.17 -14.75 -14.07
N PRO A 220 -10.28 -15.29 -14.61
CA PRO A 220 -11.61 -15.02 -14.09
C PRO A 220 -11.76 -15.49 -12.64
N GLY A 221 -12.29 -14.63 -11.78
CA GLY A 221 -12.49 -14.94 -10.36
C GLY A 221 -11.24 -14.82 -9.48
N ALA A 222 -10.06 -14.54 -10.06
CA ALA A 222 -8.85 -14.18 -9.34
C ALA A 222 -8.54 -12.68 -9.55
N PRO A 223 -7.91 -12.00 -8.59
CA PRO A 223 -7.47 -10.63 -8.81
C PRO A 223 -6.33 -10.61 -9.82
N GLU A 224 -6.25 -9.53 -10.61
CA GLU A 224 -5.16 -9.28 -11.54
C GLU A 224 -3.84 -9.10 -10.77
N THR A 225 -2.78 -9.75 -11.24
CA THR A 225 -1.42 -9.58 -10.69
C THR A 225 -0.48 -9.09 -11.77
N MET A 226 0.25 -8.02 -11.46
CA MET A 226 1.28 -7.44 -12.29
C MET A 226 2.64 -7.68 -11.65
N VAL A 227 3.57 -8.23 -12.41
CA VAL A 227 4.86 -8.71 -11.92
C VAL A 227 5.95 -8.06 -12.75
N ASP A 228 6.67 -7.12 -12.14
CA ASP A 228 7.82 -6.52 -12.81
C ASP A 228 8.96 -7.55 -12.91
N LEU A 229 9.21 -8.03 -14.12
CA LEU A 229 10.24 -9.04 -14.42
C LEU A 229 11.65 -8.50 -14.14
N SER A 230 11.84 -7.17 -14.14
CA SER A 230 13.13 -6.54 -13.81
C SER A 230 13.58 -6.83 -12.37
N LEU A 231 12.64 -7.24 -11.50
CA LEU A 231 12.91 -7.63 -10.12
C LEU A 231 13.57 -9.00 -10.00
N LEU A 232 13.42 -9.89 -11.00
CA LEU A 232 14.02 -11.22 -11.00
C LEU A 232 15.53 -11.17 -11.29
N ALA A 233 16.27 -12.21 -10.87
CA ALA A 233 17.68 -12.36 -11.24
C ALA A 233 17.81 -12.56 -12.77
N LYS A 234 18.91 -12.07 -13.38
CA LYS A 234 19.10 -12.11 -14.85
C LYS A 234 18.94 -13.52 -15.44
N ASP A 235 19.53 -14.51 -14.78
CA ASP A 235 19.45 -15.91 -15.25
C ASP A 235 18.03 -16.47 -15.08
N ASP A 236 17.34 -16.06 -14.02
CA ASP A 236 15.97 -16.48 -13.73
C ASP A 236 14.96 -15.80 -14.66
N GLN A 237 15.23 -14.57 -15.14
CA GLN A 237 14.44 -13.89 -16.17
C GLN A 237 14.45 -14.70 -17.46
N HIS A 238 15.64 -15.03 -17.97
CA HIS A 238 15.79 -15.79 -19.22
C HIS A 238 15.19 -17.18 -19.08
N LYS A 239 15.43 -17.88 -17.95
CA LYS A 239 14.83 -19.20 -17.70
C LYS A 239 13.31 -19.14 -17.59
N LEU A 240 12.74 -18.13 -16.92
CA LEU A 240 11.29 -17.97 -16.81
C LEU A 240 10.67 -17.72 -18.19
N LEU A 241 11.22 -16.79 -18.96
CA LEU A 241 10.73 -16.48 -20.30
C LEU A 241 10.88 -17.68 -21.25
N ALA A 242 12.01 -18.37 -21.22
CA ALA A 242 12.23 -19.58 -22.01
C ALA A 242 11.27 -20.71 -21.62
N LEU A 243 11.01 -20.91 -20.32
CA LEU A 243 10.05 -21.92 -19.85
C LEU A 243 8.61 -21.52 -20.19
N LEU A 244 8.25 -20.24 -20.11
CA LEU A 244 6.93 -19.78 -20.55
C LEU A 244 6.75 -19.97 -22.06
N HIS A 245 7.79 -19.71 -22.86
CA HIS A 245 7.78 -19.92 -24.30
C HIS A 245 7.68 -21.40 -24.66
N ASP A 246 8.47 -22.26 -24.02
CA ASP A 246 8.44 -23.71 -24.24
C ASP A 246 7.08 -24.31 -23.85
N HIS A 247 6.52 -23.90 -22.71
CA HIS A 247 5.18 -24.31 -22.32
C HIS A 247 4.10 -23.76 -23.25
N TRP A 248 4.28 -22.58 -23.84
CA TRP A 248 3.37 -22.03 -24.83
C TRP A 248 3.41 -22.80 -26.16
N ILE A 249 4.60 -23.13 -26.66
CA ILE A 249 4.78 -23.93 -27.89
C ILE A 249 4.25 -25.35 -27.70
N ASN A 250 4.55 -25.96 -26.55
CA ASN A 250 4.21 -27.36 -26.26
C ASN A 250 2.82 -27.52 -25.64
N ALA A 251 2.09 -26.44 -25.39
CA ALA A 251 0.71 -26.53 -24.92
C ALA A 251 -0.16 -27.19 -25.99
N GLU A 252 -0.85 -28.28 -25.64
CA GLU A 252 -1.79 -28.97 -26.53
C GLU A 252 -2.85 -28.01 -27.12
N GLN A 253 -3.10 -26.88 -26.46
CA GLN A 253 -3.89 -25.77 -26.97
C GLN A 253 -3.30 -24.42 -26.53
N VAL A 254 -3.12 -23.51 -27.49
CA VAL A 254 -2.55 -22.17 -27.31
C VAL A 254 -3.38 -21.34 -26.32
N TRP A 255 -2.79 -20.99 -25.16
CA TRP A 255 -3.47 -20.21 -24.12
C TRP A 255 -3.64 -18.73 -24.48
N ASN A 256 -2.72 -18.18 -25.28
CA ASN A 256 -2.80 -16.81 -25.79
C ASN A 256 -2.02 -16.69 -27.13
N PRO A 257 -2.66 -16.40 -28.28
CA PRO A 257 -1.99 -16.40 -29.57
C PRO A 257 -0.94 -15.28 -29.76
N THR A 258 -1.00 -14.16 -29.03
CA THR A 258 -0.03 -13.05 -29.16
C THR A 258 1.20 -13.21 -28.25
N LEU A 259 1.13 -14.09 -27.25
CA LEU A 259 2.13 -14.21 -26.21
C LEU A 259 3.52 -14.64 -26.73
N GLY A 260 3.58 -15.39 -27.84
CA GLY A 260 4.85 -15.82 -28.43
C GLY A 260 5.72 -14.65 -28.90
N GLU A 261 5.12 -13.65 -29.56
CA GLU A 261 5.83 -12.45 -30.01
C GLU A 261 6.25 -11.56 -28.83
N GLU A 262 5.39 -11.45 -27.81
CA GLU A 262 5.67 -10.70 -26.57
C GLU A 262 6.83 -11.32 -25.78
N ILE A 263 6.88 -12.65 -25.64
CA ILE A 263 7.98 -13.35 -24.97
C ILE A 263 9.28 -13.19 -25.77
N ALA A 264 9.23 -13.28 -27.11
CA ALA A 264 10.41 -13.09 -27.96
C ALA A 264 10.96 -11.65 -27.87
N ALA A 265 10.08 -10.65 -27.79
CA ALA A 265 10.47 -9.26 -27.55
C ALA A 265 11.09 -9.07 -26.16
N ALA A 266 10.49 -9.63 -25.12
CA ALA A 266 11.02 -9.59 -23.76
C ALA A 266 12.39 -10.31 -23.64
N LEU A 267 12.59 -11.41 -24.35
CA LEU A 267 13.89 -12.10 -24.42
C LEU A 267 14.97 -11.23 -25.06
N ARG A 268 14.65 -10.56 -26.20
CA ARG A 268 15.59 -9.65 -26.87
C ARG A 268 16.00 -8.48 -25.99
N GLU A 269 15.04 -7.82 -25.33
CA GLU A 269 15.36 -6.71 -24.44
C GLU A 269 16.10 -7.19 -23.16
N ALA A 270 15.90 -8.44 -22.71
CA ALA A 270 16.69 -9.02 -21.62
C ALA A 270 18.16 -9.24 -22.03
N GLU A 271 18.39 -9.70 -23.27
CA GLU A 271 19.73 -9.85 -23.87
C GLU A 271 20.41 -8.49 -24.08
N GLU A 272 19.73 -7.49 -24.62
CA GLU A 272 20.27 -6.14 -24.79
C GLU A 272 20.67 -5.51 -23.45
N ARG A 273 19.82 -5.62 -22.43
CA ARG A 273 20.13 -5.16 -21.06
C ARG A 273 21.27 -5.97 -20.41
N SER A 274 21.54 -7.18 -20.88
CA SER A 274 22.68 -7.98 -20.42
C SER A 274 24.00 -7.48 -21.01
N LEU A 275 23.99 -7.06 -22.28
CA LEU A 275 25.15 -6.59 -23.04
C LEU A 275 25.59 -5.18 -22.65
N VAL A 276 24.67 -4.30 -22.24
CA VAL A 276 24.97 -2.92 -21.81
C VAL A 276 25.64 -2.85 -20.42
N LEU A 277 25.65 -3.97 -19.67
CA LEU A 277 26.23 -4.06 -18.32
C LEU A 277 27.59 -4.79 -18.26
N VAL A 278 28.23 -4.99 -19.42
CA VAL A 278 29.64 -5.42 -19.55
C VAL A 278 30.51 -4.20 -19.80
#